data_AF-A0A9W8Y4R8-F1
#
_entry.id   AF-A0A9W8Y4R8-F1
#
_cell.length_a   1.000
_cell.length_b   1.000
_cell.length_c   1.000
_cell.angle_alpha   90.00
_cell.angle_beta   90.00
_cell.angle_gamma   90.00
#
_symmetry.space_group_name_H-M   'P 1'
#
loop_
_entity.id
_entity.type
_entity.pdbx_description
1 polymer ?
#
loop_
_entity_poly.entity_id
_entity_poly.type
_entity_poly.pdbx_seq_one_letter_code
_entity_poly.pdbx_strand_id
1 'polypeptide(L)'
;MGTLAEYEEKMRAIEAERQKQRKIARRKEAIIDRIKAQHLSSAYEASRQQCLAFCADLHAALPRELRDMIYDQLIPPGLRHHVFEALDEHTGQPRTSSNPLVHVSFFDPRSRMPAQVSVRRNVWRYREYVGEVVAKEIAERWYHTGLFILDAEDLMVGKFLGTDVWERDVEPAGAVRHVRIQINGYRFDDGWDGRKMVEGMLKSFEELSRITNKKTEIVFFLSRSEALWHTRRILELLAPSVYRLRWEGFRG
;
A
#
# COMPACT_ATOMS: atom_id res chain seq x y z
N MET A 1 68.45 15.14 -27.24
CA MET A 1 67.76 14.71 -26.01
C MET A 1 66.85 15.85 -25.61
N GLY A 2 65.53 15.70 -25.73
CA GLY A 2 64.59 16.73 -25.27
C GLY A 2 64.79 16.96 -23.76
N THR A 3 64.78 18.21 -23.32
CA THR A 3 65.05 18.53 -21.92
C THR A 3 63.86 18.08 -21.06
N LEU A 4 64.10 17.67 -19.82
CA LEU A 4 63.05 17.23 -18.88
C LEU A 4 61.92 18.28 -18.76
N ALA A 5 62.28 19.56 -18.84
CA ALA A 5 61.36 20.70 -18.82
C ALA A 5 60.37 20.72 -20.00
N GLU A 6 60.81 20.40 -21.22
CA GLU A 6 59.94 20.33 -22.41
C GLU A 6 58.92 19.19 -22.29
N TYR A 7 59.30 18.09 -21.64
CA TYR A 7 58.39 16.98 -21.36
C TYR A 7 57.34 17.35 -20.32
N GLU A 8 57.75 18.02 -19.23
CA GLU A 8 56.81 18.49 -18.21
C GLU A 8 55.81 19.51 -18.77
N GLU A 9 56.27 20.44 -19.61
CA GLU A 9 55.39 21.43 -20.24
C GLU A 9 54.37 20.77 -21.17
N LYS A 10 54.81 19.80 -21.98
CA LYS A 10 53.90 19.00 -22.83
C LYS A 10 52.87 18.23 -22.00
N MET A 11 53.28 17.62 -20.89
CA MET A 11 52.36 16.90 -20.01
C MET A 11 51.32 17.82 -19.37
N ARG A 12 51.72 19.01 -18.90
CA ARG A 12 50.78 20.03 -18.39
C ARG A 12 49.80 20.49 -19.45
N ALA A 13 50.25 20.69 -20.69
CA ALA A 13 49.39 21.06 -21.81
C ALA A 13 48.35 19.97 -22.13
N ILE A 14 48.76 18.69 -22.13
CA ILE A 14 47.86 17.55 -22.34
C ILE A 14 46.82 17.44 -21.21
N GLU A 15 47.22 17.63 -19.97
CA GLU A 15 46.30 17.60 -18.82
C GLU A 15 45.30 18.77 -18.85
N ALA A 16 45.75 19.98 -19.19
CA ALA A 16 44.88 21.14 -19.36
C ALA A 16 43.83 20.92 -20.46
N GLU A 17 44.23 20.34 -21.60
CA GLU A 17 43.30 20.02 -22.69
C GLU A 17 42.30 18.92 -22.27
N ARG A 18 42.74 17.88 -21.56
CA ARG A 18 41.85 16.85 -20.99
C ARG A 18 40.84 17.45 -20.00
N GLN A 19 41.27 18.38 -19.14
CA GLN A 19 40.37 19.07 -18.22
C GLN A 19 39.35 19.94 -18.96
N LYS A 20 39.79 20.66 -20.00
CA LYS A 20 38.91 21.47 -20.87
C LYS A 20 37.87 20.59 -21.57
N GLN A 21 38.28 19.45 -22.14
CA GLN A 21 37.37 18.50 -22.77
C GLN A 21 36.36 17.91 -21.79
N ARG A 22 36.79 17.53 -20.57
CA ARG A 22 35.89 17.08 -19.50
C ARG A 22 34.87 18.16 -19.11
N LYS A 23 35.30 19.43 -19.02
CA LYS A 23 34.40 20.56 -18.70
C LYS A 23 33.37 20.80 -19.82
N ILE A 24 33.78 20.68 -21.08
CA ILE A 24 32.87 20.77 -22.23
C ILE A 24 31.88 19.59 -22.23
N ALA A 25 32.34 18.36 -21.99
CA ALA A 25 31.49 17.18 -21.92
C ALA A 25 30.43 17.31 -20.82
N ARG A 26 30.83 17.71 -19.60
CA ARG A 26 29.90 17.96 -18.48
C ARG A 26 28.88 19.06 -18.79
N ARG A 27 29.28 20.14 -19.46
CA ARG A 27 28.35 21.19 -19.90
C ARG A 27 27.34 20.67 -20.93
N LYS A 28 27.80 19.86 -21.90
CA LYS A 28 26.92 19.25 -22.90
C LYS A 28 25.92 18.29 -22.25
N GLU A 29 26.38 17.45 -21.32
CA GLU A 29 25.54 16.53 -20.56
C GLU A 29 24.49 17.27 -19.75
N ALA A 30 24.87 18.32 -19.00
CA ALA A 30 23.92 19.14 -18.26
C ALA A 30 22.86 19.84 -19.14
N ILE A 31 23.23 20.27 -20.36
CA ILE A 31 22.28 20.83 -21.33
C ILE A 31 21.30 19.75 -21.80
N ILE A 32 21.81 18.55 -22.14
CA ILE A 32 20.99 17.42 -22.57
C ILE A 32 20.02 17.01 -21.46
N ASP A 33 20.48 16.91 -20.22
CA ASP A 33 19.64 16.55 -19.08
C ASP A 33 18.56 17.59 -18.82
N ARG A 34 18.88 18.88 -18.96
CA ARG A 34 17.87 19.95 -18.88
C ARG A 34 16.81 19.85 -19.97
N ILE A 35 17.22 19.59 -21.21
CA ILE A 35 16.31 19.40 -22.35
C ILE A 35 15.42 18.17 -22.13
N LYS A 36 16.00 17.03 -21.70
CA LYS A 36 15.27 15.82 -21.35
C LYS A 36 14.25 16.08 -20.25
N ALA A 37 14.64 16.76 -19.17
CA ALA A 37 13.74 17.08 -18.06
C ALA A 37 12.55 17.94 -18.53
N GLN A 38 12.77 18.92 -19.41
CA GLN A 38 11.72 19.77 -19.96
C GLN A 38 10.74 18.99 -20.87
N HIS A 39 11.26 18.16 -21.78
CA HIS A 39 10.42 17.33 -22.64
C HIS A 39 9.65 16.27 -21.87
N LEU A 40 10.29 15.64 -20.87
CA LEU A 40 9.62 14.69 -19.98
C LEU A 40 8.48 15.37 -19.24
N SER A 41 8.73 16.53 -18.62
CA SER A 41 7.69 17.29 -17.92
C SER A 41 6.49 17.61 -18.83
N SER A 42 6.76 18.07 -20.05
CA SER A 42 5.71 18.40 -21.03
C SER A 42 4.93 17.15 -21.47
N ALA A 43 5.61 16.02 -21.70
CA ALA A 43 4.99 14.76 -22.06
C ALA A 43 4.10 14.21 -20.93
N TYR A 44 4.54 14.32 -19.68
CA TYR A 44 3.75 13.92 -18.52
C TYR A 44 2.50 14.79 -18.33
N GLU A 45 2.61 16.10 -18.52
CA GLU A 45 1.47 17.00 -18.45
C GLU A 45 0.43 16.68 -19.53
N ALA A 46 0.88 16.46 -20.76
CA ALA A 46 0.00 16.04 -21.86
C ALA A 46 -0.66 14.68 -21.58
N SER A 47 0.10 13.70 -21.09
CA SER A 47 -0.43 12.39 -20.70
C SER A 47 -1.46 12.50 -19.57
N ARG A 48 -1.20 13.34 -18.57
CA ARG A 48 -2.13 13.60 -17.47
C ARG A 48 -3.47 14.15 -18.00
N GLN A 49 -3.42 15.15 -18.87
CA GLN A 49 -4.61 15.75 -19.47
C GLN A 49 -5.40 14.74 -20.31
N GLN A 50 -4.70 13.91 -21.09
CA GLN A 50 -5.34 12.83 -21.87
C GLN A 50 -6.00 11.79 -20.97
N CYS A 51 -5.34 11.36 -19.89
CA CYS A 51 -5.94 10.43 -18.93
C CYS A 51 -7.18 11.03 -18.27
N LEU A 52 -7.15 12.31 -17.87
CA LEU A 52 -8.30 12.99 -17.28
C LEU A 52 -9.48 13.06 -18.24
N ALA A 53 -9.25 13.46 -19.49
CA ALA A 53 -10.29 13.51 -20.50
C ALA A 53 -10.90 12.13 -20.75
N PHE A 54 -10.05 11.11 -20.92
CA PHE A 54 -10.50 9.73 -21.10
C PHE A 54 -11.33 9.22 -19.91
N CYS A 55 -10.87 9.46 -18.67
CA CYS A 55 -11.59 9.04 -17.47
C CYS A 55 -12.93 9.76 -17.32
N ALA A 56 -13.00 11.05 -17.68
CA ALA A 56 -14.25 11.80 -17.69
C ALA A 56 -15.24 11.24 -18.72
N ASP A 57 -14.79 10.96 -19.95
CA ASP A 57 -15.61 10.38 -21.01
C ASP A 57 -16.08 8.96 -20.64
N LEU A 58 -15.19 8.14 -20.08
CA LEU A 58 -15.49 6.80 -19.58
C LEU A 58 -16.56 6.84 -18.48
N HIS A 59 -16.44 7.77 -17.53
CA HIS A 59 -17.41 7.95 -16.45
C HIS A 59 -18.77 8.43 -16.98
N ALA A 60 -18.78 9.32 -17.97
CA ALA A 60 -20.02 9.85 -18.55
C ALA A 60 -20.74 8.82 -19.44
N ALA A 61 -20.00 7.99 -20.17
CA ALA A 61 -20.56 7.08 -21.17
C ALA A 61 -20.99 5.71 -20.60
N LEU A 62 -20.23 5.16 -19.65
CA LEU A 62 -20.47 3.81 -19.14
C LEU A 62 -21.26 3.83 -17.83
N PRO A 63 -22.16 2.86 -17.59
CA PRO A 63 -22.73 2.64 -16.26
C PRO A 63 -21.70 2.07 -15.27
N ARG A 64 -21.97 2.20 -13.96
CA ARG A 64 -21.04 1.81 -12.87
C ARG A 64 -20.56 0.36 -13.00
N GLU A 65 -21.44 -0.55 -13.40
CA GLU A 65 -21.13 -1.99 -13.49
C GLU A 65 -20.06 -2.27 -14.55
N LEU A 66 -20.11 -1.60 -15.70
CA LEU A 66 -19.09 -1.75 -16.74
C LEU A 66 -17.76 -1.08 -16.33
N ARG A 67 -17.82 0.03 -15.58
CA ARG A 67 -16.62 0.66 -15.02
C ARG A 67 -15.95 -0.24 -14.00
N ASP A 68 -16.72 -0.90 -13.13
CA ASP A 68 -16.22 -1.89 -12.18
C ASP A 68 -15.47 -3.04 -12.88
N MET A 69 -15.96 -3.52 -14.03
CA MET A 69 -15.26 -4.53 -14.82
C MET A 69 -13.91 -4.04 -15.36
N ILE A 70 -13.80 -2.75 -15.71
CA ILE A 70 -12.54 -2.12 -16.12
C ILE A 70 -11.62 -1.97 -14.91
N TYR A 71 -12.14 -1.53 -13.76
CA TYR A 71 -11.37 -1.41 -12.53
C TYR A 71 -10.81 -2.75 -12.05
N ASP A 72 -11.52 -3.86 -12.26
CA ASP A 72 -11.02 -5.22 -11.98
C ASP A 72 -9.78 -5.59 -12.81
N GLN A 73 -9.58 -4.97 -13.99
CA GLN A 73 -8.36 -5.16 -14.77
C GLN A 73 -7.17 -4.38 -14.18
N LEU A 74 -7.44 -3.26 -13.50
CA LEU A 74 -6.43 -2.47 -12.81
C LEU A 74 -6.09 -3.06 -11.44
N ILE A 75 -7.10 -3.62 -10.78
CA ILE A 75 -7.07 -4.16 -9.43
C ILE A 75 -7.68 -5.55 -9.48
N PRO A 76 -6.85 -6.59 -9.70
CA PRO A 76 -7.33 -7.96 -9.74
C PRO A 76 -8.12 -8.32 -8.46
N PRO A 77 -9.37 -8.80 -8.59
CA PRO A 77 -10.15 -9.25 -7.44
C PRO A 77 -9.44 -10.35 -6.64
N GLY A 78 -9.66 -10.38 -5.33
CA GLY A 78 -9.06 -11.37 -4.44
C GLY A 78 -7.58 -11.12 -4.12
N LEU A 79 -7.04 -9.95 -4.50
CA LEU A 79 -5.72 -9.52 -4.06
C LEU A 79 -5.68 -9.50 -2.52
N ARG A 80 -4.63 -10.11 -1.96
CA ARG A 80 -4.47 -10.25 -0.51
C ARG A 80 -3.71 -9.06 0.05
N HIS A 81 -4.31 -8.40 1.03
CA HIS A 81 -3.76 -7.23 1.70
C HIS A 81 -3.54 -7.58 3.16
N HIS A 82 -2.28 -7.78 3.55
CA HIS A 82 -1.94 -7.88 4.97
C HIS A 82 -1.99 -6.48 5.58
N VAL A 83 -2.85 -6.30 6.56
CA VAL A 83 -3.01 -5.04 7.29
C VAL A 83 -2.19 -5.13 8.56
N PHE A 84 -1.02 -4.52 8.52
CA PHE A 84 -0.11 -4.45 9.65
C PHE A 84 0.64 -3.13 9.60
N GLU A 85 1.27 -2.80 10.72
CA GLU A 85 2.12 -1.64 10.85
C GLU A 85 3.54 -2.11 11.09
N ALA A 86 4.45 -1.89 10.13
CA ALA A 86 5.88 -2.06 10.33
C ALA A 86 6.39 -0.87 11.20
N LEU A 87 7.08 -1.11 12.34
CA LEU A 87 7.65 -0.09 13.27
C LEU A 87 8.38 1.05 12.50
N ASP A 88 8.70 2.22 13.04
CA ASP A 88 8.19 3.10 14.11
C ASP A 88 8.86 4.47 13.83
N GLU A 89 8.11 5.58 13.80
CA GLU A 89 8.58 6.90 13.30
C GLU A 89 9.67 7.58 14.14
N HIS A 90 9.92 7.12 15.36
CA HIS A 90 10.88 7.72 16.29
C HIS A 90 12.07 6.82 16.60
N THR A 91 11.87 5.50 16.53
CA THR A 91 12.91 4.51 16.86
C THR A 91 13.53 3.85 15.62
N GLY A 92 12.88 3.91 14.45
CA GLY A 92 13.43 3.44 13.17
C GLY A 92 13.65 1.93 13.05
N GLN A 93 13.21 1.14 14.02
CA GLN A 93 13.28 -0.32 13.97
C GLN A 93 12.12 -0.89 13.11
N PRO A 94 12.12 -2.18 12.68
CA PRO A 94 11.00 -2.84 11.98
C PRO A 94 10.05 -3.62 12.93
N ARG A 95 8.72 -3.52 12.76
CA ARG A 95 7.79 -4.47 13.43
C ARG A 95 7.88 -5.67 12.53
N THR A 96 8.58 -6.69 12.99
CA THR A 96 8.59 -8.00 12.38
C THR A 96 7.15 -8.46 12.25
N SER A 97 6.55 -8.21 11.07
CA SER A 97 5.51 -9.10 10.59
C SER A 97 6.13 -10.49 10.61
N SER A 98 5.40 -11.48 11.14
CA SER A 98 5.78 -12.88 11.04
C SER A 98 5.87 -13.35 9.58
N ASN A 99 5.40 -12.54 8.62
CA ASN A 99 5.53 -12.74 7.20
C ASN A 99 6.78 -12.00 6.64
N PRO A 100 7.86 -12.72 6.29
CA PRO A 100 9.11 -12.13 5.79
C PRO A 100 8.97 -11.48 4.40
N LEU A 101 7.81 -11.55 3.76
CA LEU A 101 7.55 -10.97 2.43
C LEU A 101 6.91 -9.58 2.48
N VAL A 102 6.55 -9.07 3.66
CA VAL A 102 5.80 -7.80 3.78
C VAL A 102 6.62 -6.75 4.51
N HIS A 103 7.34 -5.93 3.74
CA HIS A 103 8.30 -4.94 4.24
C HIS A 103 7.77 -3.50 4.33
N VAL A 104 6.51 -3.25 3.95
CA VAL A 104 5.92 -1.91 3.93
C VAL A 104 4.63 -1.92 4.72
N SER A 105 4.52 -1.03 5.71
CA SER A 105 3.29 -0.83 6.50
C SER A 105 2.12 -0.57 5.56
N PHE A 106 0.97 -1.17 5.87
CA PHE A 106 -0.28 -0.92 5.13
C PHE A 106 -0.64 0.58 5.12
N PHE A 107 -0.23 1.29 6.17
CA PHE A 107 -0.50 2.72 6.38
C PHE A 107 0.70 3.61 6.02
N ASP A 108 1.76 3.09 5.39
CA ASP A 108 2.97 3.86 5.10
C ASP A 108 2.66 5.08 4.20
N PRO A 109 2.84 6.32 4.68
CA PRO A 109 2.63 7.52 3.86
C PRO A 109 3.57 7.59 2.65
N ARG A 110 4.69 6.88 2.67
CA ARG A 110 5.62 6.79 1.52
C ARG A 110 5.07 5.92 0.38
N SER A 111 4.00 5.17 0.62
CA SER A 111 3.22 4.52 -0.44
C SER A 111 2.37 5.53 -1.25
N ARG A 112 2.34 6.81 -0.86
CA ARG A 112 1.73 7.92 -1.62
C ARG A 112 2.48 8.21 -2.91
N MET A 113 1.88 9.05 -3.77
CA MET A 113 2.45 9.44 -5.06
C MET A 113 3.88 9.99 -4.90
N PRO A 114 4.88 9.41 -5.58
CA PRO A 114 6.21 9.99 -5.60
C PRO A 114 6.19 11.42 -6.13
N ALA A 115 6.87 12.33 -5.44
CA ALA A 115 7.01 13.71 -5.89
C ALA A 115 7.65 13.78 -7.30
N GLN A 116 8.67 12.96 -7.53
CA GLN A 116 9.32 12.80 -8.83
C GLN A 116 8.40 12.09 -9.83
N VAL A 117 8.12 12.75 -10.94
CA VAL A 117 7.20 12.26 -11.96
C VAL A 117 7.73 11.00 -12.68
N SER A 118 9.05 10.92 -12.90
CA SER A 118 9.71 9.83 -13.61
C SER A 118 9.57 8.45 -12.95
N VAL A 119 9.29 8.41 -11.64
CA VAL A 119 9.15 7.16 -10.87
C VAL A 119 7.69 6.81 -10.59
N ARG A 120 6.73 7.62 -11.08
CA ARG A 120 5.30 7.34 -10.91
C ARG A 120 4.91 6.15 -11.79
N ARG A 121 4.72 4.99 -11.15
CA ARG A 121 4.08 3.82 -11.73
C ARG A 121 2.62 3.78 -11.30
N ASN A 122 1.77 3.12 -12.08
CA ASN A 122 0.33 2.95 -11.78
C ASN A 122 -0.39 4.29 -11.58
N VAL A 123 -0.28 5.18 -12.56
CA VAL A 123 -0.80 6.57 -12.46
C VAL A 123 -2.31 6.65 -12.20
N TRP A 124 -3.04 5.57 -12.52
CA TRP A 124 -4.47 5.41 -12.22
C TRP A 124 -4.81 5.52 -10.72
N ARG A 125 -3.83 5.37 -9.82
CA ARG A 125 -4.01 5.55 -8.37
C ARG A 125 -4.16 7.02 -7.94
N TYR A 126 -3.80 7.93 -8.82
CA TYR A 126 -3.67 9.36 -8.51
C TYR A 126 -4.81 10.15 -9.15
N ARG A 127 -5.58 10.88 -8.34
CA ARG A 127 -6.68 11.74 -8.81
C ARG A 127 -6.23 12.76 -9.85
N GLU A 128 -4.97 13.15 -9.82
CA GLU A 128 -4.39 14.08 -10.77
C GLU A 128 -4.44 13.54 -12.20
N TYR A 129 -4.56 12.21 -12.38
CA TYR A 129 -4.64 11.54 -13.68
C TYR A 129 -6.04 11.05 -14.03
N VAL A 130 -6.86 10.67 -13.04
CA VAL A 130 -8.17 10.04 -13.30
C VAL A 130 -9.37 10.90 -12.89
N GLY A 131 -9.13 11.98 -12.13
CA GLY A 131 -10.17 12.84 -11.56
C GLY A 131 -10.71 12.29 -10.23
N GLU A 132 -11.34 13.16 -9.43
CA GLU A 132 -11.77 12.83 -8.06
C GLU A 132 -12.80 11.70 -8.04
N VAL A 133 -13.80 11.76 -8.93
CA VAL A 133 -14.91 10.80 -8.97
C VAL A 133 -14.41 9.40 -9.31
N VAL A 134 -13.65 9.26 -10.40
CA VAL A 134 -13.10 7.96 -10.83
C VAL A 134 -12.08 7.44 -9.82
N ALA A 135 -11.26 8.31 -9.22
CA ALA A 135 -10.32 7.88 -8.18
C ALA A 135 -11.03 7.30 -6.95
N LYS A 136 -12.13 7.94 -6.50
CA LYS A 136 -12.97 7.43 -5.43
C LYS A 136 -13.61 6.09 -5.79
N GLU A 137 -14.15 5.99 -7.01
CA GLU A 137 -14.75 4.75 -7.50
C GLU A 137 -13.79 3.56 -7.54
N ILE A 138 -12.54 3.80 -7.91
CA ILE A 138 -11.45 2.81 -7.89
C ILE A 138 -11.11 2.39 -6.45
N ALA A 139 -11.01 3.36 -5.53
CA ALA A 139 -10.73 3.07 -4.12
C ALA A 139 -11.86 2.26 -3.46
N GLU A 140 -13.12 2.61 -3.71
CA GLU A 140 -14.29 1.81 -3.29
C GLU A 140 -14.22 0.40 -3.86
N ARG A 141 -13.90 0.26 -5.16
CA ARG A 141 -13.77 -1.05 -5.80
C ARG A 141 -12.69 -1.89 -5.16
N TRP A 142 -11.55 -1.30 -4.80
CA TRP A 142 -10.46 -1.96 -4.11
C TRP A 142 -10.89 -2.53 -2.74
N TYR A 143 -11.62 -1.76 -1.94
CA TYR A 143 -12.18 -2.26 -0.68
C TYR A 143 -13.25 -3.35 -0.89
N HIS A 144 -14.00 -3.27 -2.00
CA HIS A 144 -15.02 -4.26 -2.36
C HIS A 144 -14.45 -5.61 -2.82
N THR A 145 -13.29 -5.63 -3.47
CA THR A 145 -12.76 -6.86 -4.10
C THR A 145 -11.50 -7.40 -3.43
N GLY A 146 -10.81 -6.58 -2.64
CA GLY A 146 -9.63 -6.99 -1.88
C GLY A 146 -9.97 -7.87 -0.69
N LEU A 147 -9.10 -8.84 -0.40
CA LEU A 147 -9.13 -9.63 0.83
C LEU A 147 -8.16 -9.03 1.86
N PHE A 148 -8.71 -8.45 2.92
CA PHE A 148 -7.93 -7.81 3.98
C PHE A 148 -7.68 -8.80 5.11
N ILE A 149 -6.40 -9.09 5.36
CA ILE A 149 -5.94 -10.06 6.35
C ILE A 149 -5.37 -9.27 7.53
N LEU A 150 -6.01 -9.38 8.70
CA LEU A 150 -5.60 -8.74 9.92
C LEU A 150 -5.28 -9.81 10.97
N ASP A 151 -4.19 -9.64 11.70
CA ASP A 151 -3.91 -10.47 12.87
C ASP A 151 -4.76 -9.98 14.06
N ALA A 152 -5.45 -10.91 14.73
CA ALA A 152 -6.38 -10.60 15.81
C ALA A 152 -5.68 -9.91 16.99
N GLU A 153 -4.40 -10.23 17.19
CA GLU A 153 -3.60 -9.75 18.31
C GLU A 153 -3.02 -8.33 18.08
N ASP A 154 -2.99 -7.86 16.83
CA ASP A 154 -2.26 -6.64 16.45
C ASP A 154 -3.07 -5.34 16.59
N LEU A 155 -4.34 -5.42 17.01
CA LEU A 155 -5.23 -4.27 17.24
C LEU A 155 -5.46 -3.35 16.03
N MET A 156 -5.21 -3.85 14.82
CA MET A 156 -5.29 -3.06 13.58
C MET A 156 -6.72 -2.84 13.06
N VAL A 157 -7.70 -3.62 13.54
CA VAL A 157 -9.09 -3.56 13.05
C VAL A 157 -9.65 -2.14 13.14
N GLY A 158 -9.60 -1.50 14.31
CA GLY A 158 -10.15 -0.15 14.48
C GLY A 158 -9.47 0.90 13.61
N LYS A 159 -8.15 0.82 13.45
CA LYS A 159 -7.36 1.74 12.60
C LYS A 159 -7.66 1.52 11.12
N PHE A 160 -7.75 0.27 10.68
CA PHE A 160 -8.11 -0.10 9.32
C PHE A 160 -9.50 0.42 8.94
N LEU A 161 -10.48 0.21 9.80
CA LEU A 161 -11.87 0.61 9.55
C LEU A 161 -12.08 2.13 9.53
N GLY A 162 -11.18 2.89 10.19
CA GLY A 162 -11.26 4.34 10.28
C GLY A 162 -10.29 5.12 9.39
N THR A 163 -9.34 4.46 8.70
CA THR A 163 -8.30 5.13 7.91
C THR A 163 -8.49 4.87 6.43
N ASP A 164 -8.85 5.92 5.68
CA ASP A 164 -8.81 5.90 4.23
C ASP A 164 -7.36 6.03 3.73
N VAL A 165 -6.75 4.90 3.36
CA VAL A 165 -5.36 4.88 2.86
C VAL A 165 -5.23 5.46 1.44
N TRP A 166 -6.36 5.67 0.75
CA TRP A 166 -6.37 6.26 -0.58
C TRP A 166 -6.55 7.78 -0.55
N GLU A 167 -7.01 8.33 0.58
CA GLU A 167 -7.35 9.75 0.74
C GLU A 167 -8.37 10.21 -0.33
N ARG A 168 -9.43 9.41 -0.50
CA ARG A 168 -10.50 9.59 -1.50
C ARG A 168 -11.89 9.71 -0.86
N ASP A 169 -11.95 10.00 0.43
CA ASP A 169 -13.22 10.11 1.16
C ASP A 169 -14.01 8.80 1.07
N VAL A 170 -13.31 7.68 1.22
CA VAL A 170 -13.90 6.33 1.31
C VAL A 170 -13.84 5.89 2.75
N GLU A 171 -15.00 5.63 3.37
CA GLU A 171 -15.09 5.05 4.71
C GLU A 171 -14.85 3.52 4.62
N PRO A 172 -13.71 2.98 5.09
CA PRO A 172 -13.40 1.56 4.93
C PRO A 172 -14.43 0.65 5.61
N ALA A 173 -14.99 1.08 6.74
CA ALA A 173 -16.05 0.38 7.47
C ALA A 173 -17.33 0.15 6.63
N GLY A 174 -17.65 1.08 5.72
CA GLY A 174 -18.80 0.99 4.82
C GLY A 174 -18.48 0.35 3.47
N ALA A 175 -17.21 0.31 3.08
CA ALA A 175 -16.80 -0.26 1.80
C ALA A 175 -16.41 -1.74 1.92
N VAL A 176 -15.60 -2.13 2.90
CA VAL A 176 -14.94 -3.45 2.91
C VAL A 176 -15.90 -4.63 2.74
N ARG A 177 -15.54 -5.63 1.91
CA ARG A 177 -16.37 -6.84 1.71
C ARG A 177 -15.74 -8.14 2.15
N HIS A 178 -14.41 -8.25 2.18
CA HIS A 178 -13.75 -9.51 2.54
C HIS A 178 -12.69 -9.25 3.60
N VAL A 179 -12.98 -9.69 4.81
CA VAL A 179 -12.09 -9.56 5.97
C VAL A 179 -11.72 -10.95 6.47
N ARG A 180 -10.43 -11.19 6.63
CA ARG A 180 -9.91 -12.38 7.31
C ARG A 180 -9.21 -11.95 8.59
N ILE A 181 -9.64 -12.52 9.70
CA ILE A 181 -9.02 -12.36 11.00
C ILE A 181 -8.18 -13.59 11.29
N GLN A 182 -6.86 -13.42 11.23
CA GLN A 182 -5.89 -14.47 11.51
C GLN A 182 -5.63 -14.54 13.02
N ILE A 183 -5.74 -15.75 13.57
CA ILE A 183 -5.52 -16.03 14.99
C ILE A 183 -4.31 -16.96 15.07
N ASN A 184 -3.23 -16.48 15.68
CA ASN A 184 -1.95 -17.18 15.67
C ASN A 184 -1.73 -17.98 16.95
N GLY A 185 -2.01 -19.30 16.90
CA GLY A 185 -2.00 -20.18 18.08
C GLY A 185 -0.62 -20.44 18.72
N TYR A 186 0.48 -20.17 18.02
CA TYR A 186 1.84 -20.42 18.53
C TYR A 186 2.30 -19.39 19.57
N ARG A 187 1.65 -18.22 19.65
CA ARG A 187 2.03 -17.15 20.60
C ARG A 187 1.66 -17.44 22.07
N PHE A 188 0.98 -18.56 22.34
CA PHE A 188 0.59 -18.96 23.70
C PHE A 188 1.74 -19.59 24.51
N ASP A 189 2.79 -20.10 23.87
CA ASP A 189 3.83 -20.89 24.53
C ASP A 189 5.11 -20.10 24.88
N ASP A 190 5.34 -18.93 24.25
CA ASP A 190 6.61 -18.20 24.28
C ASP A 190 6.79 -17.25 25.49
N GLY A 191 6.13 -17.50 26.62
CA GLY A 191 6.22 -16.61 27.80
C GLY A 191 5.64 -15.21 27.59
N TRP A 192 4.90 -15.00 26.50
CA TRP A 192 4.08 -13.81 26.26
C TRP A 192 2.92 -13.77 27.26
N ASP A 193 2.55 -12.58 27.74
CA ASP A 193 1.40 -12.40 28.63
C ASP A 193 0.10 -12.77 27.89
N GLY A 194 -0.32 -14.03 28.04
CA GLY A 194 -1.52 -14.55 27.39
C GLY A 194 -2.78 -13.75 27.69
N ARG A 195 -2.83 -12.98 28.80
CA ARG A 195 -3.96 -12.09 29.09
C ARG A 195 -4.00 -10.92 28.11
N LYS A 196 -2.88 -10.22 27.91
CA LYS A 196 -2.80 -9.09 26.95
C LYS A 196 -3.15 -9.52 25.53
N MET A 197 -2.74 -10.72 25.13
CA MET A 197 -3.09 -11.25 23.83
C MET A 197 -4.60 -11.49 23.71
N VAL A 198 -5.22 -12.14 24.70
CA VAL A 198 -6.67 -12.38 24.73
C VAL A 198 -7.45 -11.06 24.75
N GLU A 199 -7.02 -10.08 25.57
CA GLU A 199 -7.60 -8.74 25.59
C GLU A 199 -7.51 -8.06 24.22
N GLY A 200 -6.36 -8.18 23.55
CA GLY A 200 -6.15 -7.66 22.20
C GLY A 200 -7.10 -8.28 21.18
N MET A 201 -7.23 -9.61 21.20
CA MET A 201 -8.18 -10.33 20.35
C MET A 201 -9.62 -9.90 20.60
N LEU A 202 -10.05 -9.84 21.86
CA LEU A 202 -11.41 -9.46 22.22
C LEU A 202 -11.73 -8.03 21.75
N LYS A 203 -10.77 -7.10 21.91
CA LYS A 203 -10.90 -5.74 21.38
C LYS A 203 -11.01 -5.73 19.87
N SER A 204 -10.13 -6.44 19.15
CA SER A 204 -10.23 -6.57 17.69
C SER A 204 -11.59 -7.13 17.26
N PHE A 205 -12.15 -8.10 17.99
CA PHE A 205 -13.45 -8.67 17.70
C PHE A 205 -14.61 -7.70 17.95
N GLU A 206 -14.52 -6.86 18.98
CA GLU A 206 -15.50 -5.81 19.25
C GLU A 206 -15.48 -4.75 18.14
N GLU A 207 -14.30 -4.36 17.66
CA GLU A 207 -14.16 -3.39 16.57
C GLU A 207 -14.77 -3.87 15.25
N LEU A 208 -14.94 -5.18 15.02
CA LEU A 208 -15.61 -5.71 13.83
C LEU A 208 -17.08 -5.29 13.75
N SER A 209 -17.76 -5.04 14.88
CA SER A 209 -19.14 -4.53 14.89
C SER A 209 -19.25 -3.13 14.28
N ARG A 210 -18.14 -2.39 14.15
CA ARG A 210 -18.10 -1.08 13.47
C ARG A 210 -18.22 -1.19 11.96
N ILE A 211 -18.06 -2.38 11.37
CA ILE A 211 -18.31 -2.59 9.94
C ILE A 211 -19.80 -2.34 9.69
N THR A 212 -20.10 -1.30 8.91
CA THR A 212 -21.47 -0.92 8.59
C THR A 212 -22.00 -1.69 7.39
N ASN A 213 -21.10 -2.19 6.52
CA ASN A 213 -21.47 -3.05 5.40
C ASN A 213 -21.83 -4.47 5.86
N LYS A 214 -23.13 -4.78 5.97
CA LYS A 214 -23.57 -6.14 6.38
C LYS A 214 -23.43 -7.20 5.29
N LYS A 215 -22.93 -6.84 4.10
CA LYS A 215 -22.51 -7.79 3.05
C LYS A 215 -21.06 -8.23 3.22
N THR A 216 -20.33 -7.72 4.21
CA THR A 216 -18.95 -8.15 4.47
C THR A 216 -18.92 -9.60 4.95
N GLU A 217 -18.09 -10.39 4.29
CA GLU A 217 -17.69 -11.73 4.71
C GLU A 217 -16.52 -11.60 5.70
N ILE A 218 -16.73 -12.10 6.91
CA ILE A 218 -15.72 -12.09 7.98
C ILE A 218 -15.32 -13.53 8.26
N VAL A 219 -14.08 -13.88 7.93
CA VAL A 219 -13.53 -15.23 8.11
C VAL A 219 -12.52 -15.24 9.24
N PHE A 220 -12.80 -15.98 10.30
CA PHE A 220 -11.81 -16.26 11.35
C PHE A 220 -10.95 -17.45 10.94
N PHE A 221 -9.65 -17.22 10.80
CA PHE A 221 -8.68 -18.22 10.39
C PHE A 221 -7.77 -18.59 11.56
N LEU A 222 -7.96 -19.78 12.12
CA LEU A 222 -7.10 -20.31 13.17
C LEU A 222 -5.91 -21.00 12.51
N SER A 223 -4.69 -20.50 12.75
CA SER A 223 -3.50 -21.24 12.33
C SER A 223 -3.40 -22.54 13.14
N ARG A 224 -2.93 -23.60 12.48
CA ARG A 224 -2.92 -24.96 13.04
C ARG A 224 -1.97 -25.03 14.24
N SER A 225 -2.48 -24.91 15.45
CA SER A 225 -1.72 -25.26 16.65
C SER A 225 -1.55 -26.78 16.72
N GLU A 226 -0.36 -27.25 17.12
CA GLU A 226 -0.12 -28.68 17.34
C GLU A 226 -0.89 -29.23 18.55
N ALA A 227 -1.40 -28.35 19.42
CA ALA A 227 -2.14 -28.72 20.62
C ALA A 227 -3.66 -28.40 20.50
N LEU A 228 -4.48 -29.46 20.52
CA LEU A 228 -5.95 -29.40 20.43
C LEU A 228 -6.60 -28.55 21.54
N TRP A 229 -5.98 -28.44 22.71
CA TRP A 229 -6.54 -27.70 23.85
C TRP A 229 -6.54 -26.18 23.62
N HIS A 230 -5.58 -25.62 22.87
CA HIS A 230 -5.62 -24.20 22.48
C HIS A 230 -6.80 -23.92 21.55
N THR A 231 -7.08 -24.84 20.61
CA THR A 231 -8.18 -24.68 19.66
C THR A 231 -9.51 -24.52 20.39
N ARG A 232 -9.79 -25.38 21.38
CA ARG A 232 -11.02 -25.28 22.18
C ARG A 232 -11.14 -23.93 22.88
N ARG A 233 -10.08 -23.47 23.55
CA ARG A 233 -10.08 -22.19 24.28
C ARG A 233 -10.28 -20.99 23.35
N ILE A 234 -9.64 -21.00 22.18
CA ILE A 234 -9.83 -19.96 21.17
C ILE A 234 -11.28 -19.95 20.68
N LEU A 235 -11.88 -21.11 20.43
CA LEU A 235 -13.28 -21.20 20.02
C LEU A 235 -14.24 -20.67 21.10
N GLU A 236 -13.99 -20.99 22.38
CA GLU A 236 -14.76 -20.45 23.51
C GLU A 236 -14.66 -18.92 23.59
N LEU A 237 -13.51 -18.33 23.27
CA LEU A 237 -13.32 -16.88 23.18
C LEU A 237 -13.99 -16.25 21.94
N LEU A 238 -13.94 -16.94 20.80
CA LEU A 238 -14.44 -16.46 19.51
C LEU A 238 -15.97 -16.48 19.44
N ALA A 239 -16.58 -17.54 19.99
CA ALA A 239 -18.00 -17.84 19.79
C ALA A 239 -18.93 -16.68 20.16
N PRO A 240 -18.78 -15.97 21.31
CA PRO A 240 -19.64 -14.84 21.64
C PRO A 240 -19.62 -13.73 20.58
N SER A 241 -18.44 -13.41 20.03
CA SER A 241 -18.29 -12.39 19.00
C SER A 241 -18.90 -12.82 17.67
N VAL A 242 -18.73 -14.10 17.28
CA VAL A 242 -19.36 -14.65 16.07
C VAL A 242 -20.88 -14.61 16.16
N TYR A 243 -21.45 -15.05 17.29
CA TYR A 243 -22.91 -15.00 17.49
C TYR A 243 -23.45 -13.57 17.48
N ARG A 244 -22.74 -12.62 18.11
CA ARG A 244 -23.09 -11.20 18.09
C ARG A 244 -23.06 -10.62 16.68
N LEU A 245 -21.98 -10.83 15.91
CA LEU A 245 -21.89 -10.36 14.52
C LEU A 245 -23.03 -10.95 13.67
N ARG A 246 -23.33 -12.24 13.84
CA ARG A 246 -24.47 -12.86 13.15
C ARG A 246 -25.80 -12.18 13.52
N TRP A 247 -25.98 -11.83 14.80
CA TRP A 247 -27.18 -11.12 15.29
C TRP A 247 -27.29 -9.70 14.72
N GLU A 248 -26.16 -9.04 14.46
CA GLU A 248 -26.08 -7.73 13.81
C GLU A 248 -26.29 -7.79 12.28
N GLY A 249 -26.53 -8.98 11.72
CA GLY A 249 -26.89 -9.17 10.32
C GLY A 249 -25.74 -9.55 9.39
N PHE A 250 -24.53 -9.81 9.91
CA PHE A 250 -23.46 -10.39 9.10
C PHE A 250 -23.81 -11.83 8.70
N ARG A 251 -23.50 -12.19 7.46
CA ARG A 251 -23.71 -13.55 6.96
C ARG A 251 -22.44 -14.37 7.18
N GLY A 252 -22.62 -15.59 7.70
CA GLY A 252 -21.57 -16.61 7.80
C GLY A 252 -21.62 -17.58 6.63
#